data_AF-A0A1I6MDV0-F1
#
_entry.id   AF-A0A1I6MDV0-F1
#
_cell.length_a   1.000
_cell.length_b   1.000
_cell.length_c   1.000
_cell.angle_alpha   90.00
_cell.angle_beta   90.00
_cell.angle_gamma   90.00
#
_symmetry.space_group_name_H-M   'P 1'
#
loop_
_entity.id
_entity.type
_entity.pdbx_description
1 polymer ?
#
loop_
_entity_poly.entity_id
_entity_poly.type
_entity_poly.pdbx_seq_one_letter_code
_entity_poly.pdbx_strand_id
1 'polypeptide(L)'
;MTHPSYVPEGLPNQFLNWRLKDGKKLPCRPDGTICDAHDTANHVDYATASAAPYDVAFALRAEDPWFFLDLDKCHEGTDWSQEAKNIVGYFPGAWIEVSQSGTGLHIMGRCDPSQLQDRRNKWDGWLEFYTQDRFIAFGPHGWSPIGGTATNKDWTRELLSFVPQREFLGELLDGRDPAYTGPENDDELIAMMLRSSSKASAFGDAATVKNLWEANVAVLAKQYPAYEESQDFDHSSADAALMSHLAF
;
A
#
# COMPACT_ATOMS: atom_id res chain seq x y z
N MET A 1 -31.78 2.06 -11.20
CA MET A 1 -31.04 2.63 -12.34
C MET A 1 -29.63 2.11 -12.24
N THR A 2 -29.21 1.28 -13.18
CA THR A 2 -27.84 0.75 -13.24
C THR A 2 -26.93 1.89 -13.66
N HIS A 3 -26.20 2.49 -12.72
CA HIS A 3 -25.11 3.38 -13.08
C HIS A 3 -24.12 2.57 -13.91
N PRO A 4 -23.76 2.99 -15.14
CA PRO A 4 -22.66 2.36 -15.84
C PRO A 4 -21.43 2.54 -14.95
N SER A 5 -20.85 1.43 -14.52
CA SER A 5 -19.61 1.40 -13.73
C SER A 5 -18.49 1.94 -14.62
N TYR A 6 -18.28 3.26 -14.60
CA TYR A 6 -17.16 3.86 -15.28
C TYR A 6 -15.89 3.51 -14.50
N VAL A 7 -14.87 3.10 -15.24
CA VAL A 7 -13.48 3.04 -14.78
C VAL A 7 -12.69 4.13 -15.47
N PRO A 8 -11.58 4.61 -14.88
CA PRO A 8 -10.73 5.58 -15.54
C PRO A 8 -10.32 5.14 -16.94
N GLU A 9 -10.64 5.97 -17.93
CA GLU A 9 -10.34 5.66 -19.34
C GLU A 9 -8.82 5.61 -19.58
N GLY A 10 -8.37 4.58 -20.30
CA GLY A 10 -6.97 4.41 -20.67
C GLY A 10 -6.07 3.81 -19.58
N LEU A 11 -6.64 3.19 -18.55
CA LEU A 11 -5.89 2.29 -17.67
C LEU A 11 -5.40 1.05 -18.46
N PRO A 12 -4.16 0.58 -18.22
CA PRO A 12 -3.66 -0.66 -18.79
C PRO A 12 -4.37 -1.90 -18.21
N ASN A 13 -4.15 -3.07 -18.81
CA ASN A 13 -4.64 -4.37 -18.30
C ASN A 13 -3.82 -4.82 -17.07
N GLN A 14 -3.96 -4.06 -15.97
CA GLN A 14 -3.34 -4.30 -14.67
C GLN A 14 -4.44 -4.47 -13.60
N PHE A 15 -5.58 -5.04 -14.00
CA PHE A 15 -6.71 -5.28 -13.11
C PHE A 15 -6.53 -6.62 -12.42
N LEU A 16 -7.12 -6.74 -11.24
CA LEU A 16 -7.27 -7.97 -10.48
C LEU A 16 -8.53 -7.82 -9.63
N ASN A 17 -8.73 -8.70 -8.66
CA ASN A 17 -9.81 -8.58 -7.70
C ASN A 17 -9.26 -8.32 -6.30
N TRP A 18 -10.16 -7.97 -5.39
CA TRP A 18 -9.87 -7.93 -3.96
C TRP A 18 -11.09 -8.37 -3.17
N ARG A 19 -10.86 -8.82 -1.93
CA ARG A 19 -11.92 -9.18 -0.99
C ARG A 19 -11.58 -8.75 0.43
N LEU A 20 -12.60 -8.56 1.26
CA LEU A 20 -12.42 -8.30 2.67
C LEU A 20 -12.29 -9.63 3.44
N LYS A 21 -11.19 -9.81 4.18
CA LYS A 21 -10.98 -10.92 5.10
C LYS A 21 -10.42 -10.37 6.40
N ASP A 22 -11.08 -10.66 7.52
CA ASP A 22 -10.67 -10.20 8.86
C ASP A 22 -10.43 -8.67 8.95
N GLY A 23 -11.29 -7.89 8.27
CA GLY A 23 -11.20 -6.43 8.23
C GLY A 23 -10.08 -5.88 7.34
N LYS A 24 -9.31 -6.73 6.65
CA LYS A 24 -8.26 -6.35 5.70
C LYS A 24 -8.72 -6.53 4.27
N LYS A 25 -8.39 -5.57 3.41
CA LYS A 25 -8.56 -5.67 1.96
C LYS A 25 -7.40 -6.51 1.42
N LEU A 26 -7.70 -7.69 0.90
CA LEU A 26 -6.68 -8.59 0.35
C LEU A 26 -6.87 -8.69 -1.17
N PRO A 27 -5.81 -8.46 -1.97
CA PRO A 27 -5.83 -8.74 -3.40
C PRO A 27 -6.04 -10.23 -3.64
N CYS A 28 -6.79 -10.56 -4.69
CA CYS A 28 -7.04 -11.92 -5.11
C CYS A 28 -7.19 -12.04 -6.63
N ARG A 29 -6.98 -13.24 -7.13
CA ARG A 29 -7.30 -13.64 -8.51
C ARG A 29 -8.82 -13.68 -8.72
N PRO A 30 -9.30 -13.76 -9.98
CA PRO A 30 -10.73 -13.90 -10.28
C PRO A 30 -11.41 -15.13 -9.63
N ASP A 31 -10.64 -16.17 -9.30
CA ASP A 31 -11.12 -17.35 -8.58
C ASP A 31 -11.18 -17.18 -7.04
N GLY A 32 -10.66 -16.06 -6.51
CA GLY A 32 -10.65 -15.72 -5.09
C GLY A 32 -9.42 -16.15 -4.31
N THR A 33 -8.45 -16.77 -4.98
CA THR A 33 -7.14 -17.09 -4.39
C THR A 33 -6.41 -15.80 -4.08
N ILE A 34 -5.98 -15.62 -2.83
CA ILE A 34 -5.16 -14.47 -2.44
C ILE A 34 -3.85 -14.51 -3.24
N CYS A 35 -3.37 -13.35 -3.68
CA CYS A 35 -2.17 -13.28 -4.50
C CYS A 35 -1.40 -11.98 -4.26
N ASP A 36 -0.15 -11.94 -4.69
CA ASP A 36 0.59 -10.67 -4.76
C ASP A 36 -0.03 -9.78 -5.86
N ALA A 37 -0.46 -8.57 -5.48
CA ALA A 37 -1.03 -7.61 -6.41
C ALA A 37 0.00 -7.01 -7.37
N HIS A 38 1.29 -7.10 -7.07
CA HIS A 38 2.38 -6.54 -7.87
C HIS A 38 3.02 -7.56 -8.81
N ASP A 39 2.70 -8.85 -8.64
CA ASP A 39 3.05 -9.89 -9.60
C ASP A 39 2.13 -9.80 -10.83
N THR A 40 2.73 -9.46 -11.97
CA THR A 40 2.02 -9.23 -13.24
C THR A 40 1.34 -10.49 -13.78
N ALA A 41 1.75 -11.68 -13.33
CA ALA A 41 1.07 -12.92 -13.69
C ALA A 41 -0.36 -13.02 -13.12
N ASN A 42 -0.70 -12.19 -12.12
CA ASN A 42 -2.03 -12.15 -11.51
C ASN A 42 -2.96 -11.11 -12.17
N HIS A 43 -2.45 -10.33 -13.11
CA HIS A 43 -3.20 -9.25 -13.75
C HIS A 43 -4.05 -9.76 -14.92
N VAL A 44 -5.24 -9.17 -15.06
CA VAL A 44 -6.22 -9.43 -16.10
C VAL A 44 -6.73 -8.11 -16.68
N ASP A 45 -7.55 -8.20 -17.74
CA ASP A 45 -8.31 -7.06 -18.22
C ASP A 45 -9.51 -6.72 -17.31
N TYR A 46 -10.05 -5.51 -17.46
CA TYR A 46 -11.19 -5.06 -16.67
C TYR A 46 -12.43 -5.93 -16.84
N ALA A 47 -12.68 -6.45 -18.06
CA ALA A 47 -13.85 -7.28 -18.34
C ALA A 47 -13.81 -8.59 -17.54
N THR A 48 -12.62 -9.20 -17.43
CA THR A 48 -12.40 -10.41 -16.63
C THR A 48 -12.53 -10.12 -15.14
N ALA A 49 -11.89 -9.06 -14.64
CA ALA A 49 -11.99 -8.68 -13.22
C ALA A 49 -13.43 -8.34 -12.82
N SER A 50 -14.18 -7.61 -13.65
CA SER A 50 -15.57 -7.21 -13.37
C SER A 50 -16.59 -8.35 -13.48
N ALA A 51 -16.27 -9.44 -14.20
CA ALA A 51 -17.11 -10.63 -14.29
C ALA A 51 -16.93 -11.59 -13.10
N ALA A 52 -15.87 -11.42 -12.30
CA ALA A 52 -15.60 -12.23 -11.12
C ALA A 52 -16.59 -11.91 -9.98
N PRO A 53 -16.81 -12.83 -9.02
CA PRO A 53 -17.69 -12.60 -7.87
C PRO A 53 -17.06 -11.74 -6.77
N TYR A 54 -15.92 -11.09 -7.04
CA TYR A 54 -15.14 -10.29 -6.12
C TYR A 54 -15.00 -8.86 -6.65
N ASP A 55 -14.72 -7.91 -5.76
CA ASP A 55 -14.59 -6.50 -6.14
C ASP A 55 -13.34 -6.27 -7.00
N VAL A 56 -13.38 -5.25 -7.86
CA VAL A 56 -12.28 -4.94 -8.79
C VAL A 56 -11.17 -4.18 -8.07
N ALA A 57 -9.92 -4.52 -8.38
CA ALA A 57 -8.75 -3.73 -8.01
C ALA A 57 -7.90 -3.40 -9.24
N PHE A 58 -7.03 -2.41 -9.11
CA PHE A 58 -6.04 -2.03 -10.10
C PHE A 58 -4.65 -1.92 -9.47
N ALA A 59 -3.62 -2.51 -10.08
CA ALA A 59 -2.24 -2.40 -9.63
C ALA A 59 -1.54 -1.22 -10.32
N LEU A 60 -1.16 -0.19 -9.55
CA LEU A 60 -0.42 0.98 -10.02
C LEU A 60 1.09 0.69 -10.02
N ARG A 61 1.76 0.98 -11.15
CA ARG A 61 3.16 0.61 -11.40
C ARG A 61 4.00 1.84 -11.80
N ALA A 62 5.32 1.72 -11.63
CA ALA A 62 6.27 2.83 -11.80
C ALA A 62 6.28 3.44 -13.22
N GLU A 63 6.00 2.65 -14.24
CA GLU A 63 5.92 3.12 -15.63
C GLU A 63 4.57 3.75 -15.99
N ASP A 64 3.56 3.65 -15.11
CA ASP A 64 2.24 4.17 -15.40
C ASP A 64 2.26 5.71 -15.34
N PRO A 65 1.71 6.41 -16.36
CA PRO A 65 1.58 7.87 -16.32
C PRO A 65 0.38 8.27 -15.45
N TRP A 66 0.21 7.65 -14.28
CA TRP A 66 -0.96 7.77 -13.42
C TRP A 66 -0.56 8.07 -11.97
N PHE A 67 -1.38 8.88 -11.30
CA PHE A 67 -1.32 9.03 -9.85
C PHE A 67 -2.58 8.47 -9.18
N PHE A 68 -2.44 8.19 -7.90
CA PHE A 68 -3.53 7.86 -7.00
C PHE A 68 -3.42 8.71 -5.73
N LEU A 69 -4.51 9.38 -5.37
CA LEU A 69 -4.69 10.08 -4.10
C LEU A 69 -5.81 9.40 -3.30
N ASP A 70 -5.53 9.11 -2.04
CA ASP A 70 -6.48 8.53 -1.08
C ASP A 70 -6.77 9.55 0.03
N LEU A 71 -8.04 9.90 0.19
CA LEU A 71 -8.54 10.84 1.19
C LEU A 71 -9.36 10.03 2.20
N ASP A 72 -8.74 9.68 3.32
CA ASP A 72 -9.33 8.83 4.34
C ASP A 72 -10.32 9.59 5.22
N LYS A 73 -11.47 8.97 5.51
CA LYS A 73 -12.45 9.41 6.52
C LYS A 73 -12.87 10.89 6.42
N CYS A 74 -12.91 11.43 5.20
CA CYS A 74 -13.28 12.82 4.95
C CYS A 74 -14.80 13.06 4.81
N HIS A 75 -15.64 12.06 5.06
CA HIS A 75 -17.09 12.21 5.14
C HIS A 75 -17.54 12.57 6.57
N GLU A 76 -18.28 13.66 6.72
CA GLU A 76 -18.75 14.18 8.02
C GLU A 76 -20.16 13.71 8.41
N GLY A 77 -20.69 12.72 7.69
CA GLY A 77 -21.99 12.10 7.94
C GLY A 77 -23.11 12.63 7.06
N THR A 78 -23.13 13.92 6.76
CA THR A 78 -24.09 14.53 5.80
C THR A 78 -23.45 14.98 4.50
N ASP A 79 -22.16 15.27 4.51
CA ASP A 79 -21.42 15.82 3.38
C ASP A 79 -19.91 15.54 3.52
N TRP A 80 -19.13 15.83 2.49
CA TRP A 80 -17.67 15.82 2.53
C TRP A 80 -17.12 17.05 3.24
N SER A 81 -16.01 16.87 3.95
CA SER A 81 -15.30 17.96 4.61
C SER A 81 -14.94 19.07 3.61
N GLN A 82 -14.88 20.31 4.10
CA GLN A 82 -14.52 21.45 3.25
C GLN A 82 -13.12 21.29 2.65
N GLU A 83 -12.20 20.69 3.40
CA GLU A 83 -10.84 20.44 2.95
C GLU A 83 -10.81 19.41 1.82
N ALA A 84 -11.54 18.30 1.93
CA ALA A 84 -11.65 17.31 0.85
C ALA A 84 -12.24 17.93 -0.42
N LYS A 85 -13.28 18.76 -0.29
CA LYS A 85 -13.85 19.50 -1.44
C LYS A 85 -12.85 20.44 -2.09
N ASN A 86 -12.05 21.14 -1.29
CA ASN A 86 -10.99 22.01 -1.79
C ASN A 86 -9.94 21.21 -2.56
N ILE A 87 -9.51 20.06 -2.02
CA ILE A 87 -8.57 19.14 -2.67
C ILE A 87 -9.12 18.65 -4.02
N VAL A 88 -10.36 18.14 -4.04
CA VAL A 88 -11.05 17.72 -5.28
C VAL A 88 -11.09 18.86 -6.30
N GLY A 89 -11.26 20.10 -5.84
CA GLY A 89 -11.25 21.31 -6.67
C GLY A 89 -9.95 21.57 -7.45
N TYR A 90 -8.81 20.98 -7.05
CA TYR A 90 -7.54 21.09 -7.81
C TYR A 90 -7.51 20.18 -9.04
N PHE A 91 -8.39 19.19 -9.14
CA PHE A 91 -8.31 18.12 -10.14
C PHE A 91 -9.51 18.06 -11.11
N PRO A 92 -10.01 19.19 -11.67
CA PRO A 92 -11.11 19.14 -12.62
C PRO A 92 -10.71 18.34 -13.87
N GLY A 93 -11.51 17.35 -14.22
CA GLY A 93 -11.27 16.42 -15.32
C GLY A 93 -10.52 15.15 -14.96
N ALA A 94 -10.03 15.00 -13.72
CA ALA A 94 -9.52 13.73 -13.20
C ALA A 94 -10.70 12.84 -12.78
N TRP A 95 -10.42 11.61 -12.36
CA TRP A 95 -11.40 10.64 -11.90
C TRP A 95 -11.52 10.65 -10.39
N ILE A 96 -12.74 10.47 -9.89
CA ILE A 96 -13.06 10.35 -8.48
C ILE A 96 -14.03 9.19 -8.23
N GLU A 97 -13.83 8.48 -7.13
CA GLU A 97 -14.82 7.54 -6.58
C GLU A 97 -14.93 7.70 -5.06
N VAL A 98 -16.05 7.20 -4.51
CA VAL A 98 -16.18 6.99 -3.07
C VAL A 98 -15.55 5.66 -2.71
N SER A 99 -14.61 5.69 -1.77
CA SER A 99 -13.85 4.51 -1.35
C SER A 99 -14.77 3.42 -0.77
N GLN A 100 -14.26 2.21 -0.65
CA GLN A 100 -15.07 1.08 -0.17
C GLN A 100 -15.69 1.27 1.22
N SER A 101 -15.06 2.04 2.12
CA SER A 101 -15.64 2.29 3.44
C SER A 101 -16.86 3.22 3.39
N GLY A 102 -17.09 3.91 2.26
CA GLY A 102 -18.11 4.94 2.12
C GLY A 102 -17.75 6.28 2.78
N THR A 103 -16.59 6.37 3.44
CA THR A 103 -16.20 7.55 4.22
C THR A 103 -15.00 8.29 3.66
N GLY A 104 -14.36 7.76 2.62
CA GLY A 104 -13.21 8.37 1.97
C GLY A 104 -13.44 8.58 0.47
N LEU A 105 -12.52 9.30 -0.16
CA LEU A 105 -12.52 9.57 -1.60
C LEU A 105 -11.21 9.11 -2.21
N HIS A 106 -11.29 8.53 -3.39
CA HIS A 106 -10.10 8.26 -4.21
C HIS A 106 -10.09 9.19 -5.41
N ILE A 107 -8.92 9.70 -5.79
CA ILE A 107 -8.73 10.51 -7.00
C ILE A 107 -7.64 9.87 -7.86
N MET A 108 -7.89 9.73 -9.16
CA MET A 108 -6.92 9.25 -10.14
C MET A 108 -6.86 10.17 -11.35
N GLY A 109 -5.66 10.39 -11.87
CA GLY A 109 -5.44 11.18 -13.07
C GLY A 109 -4.05 10.96 -13.64
N ARG A 110 -3.71 11.67 -14.72
CA ARG A 110 -2.41 11.55 -15.35
C ARG A 110 -1.37 12.43 -14.68
N CYS A 111 -0.13 11.95 -14.62
CA CYS A 111 1.04 12.73 -14.23
C CYS A 111 2.31 12.19 -14.91
N ASP A 112 3.42 12.87 -14.68
CA ASP A 112 4.78 12.42 -14.89
C ASP A 112 5.36 11.98 -13.53
N PRO A 113 5.38 10.66 -13.22
CA PRO A 113 5.91 10.15 -11.95
C PRO A 113 7.36 10.50 -11.69
N SER A 114 8.16 10.72 -12.75
CA SER A 114 9.59 11.00 -12.61
C SER A 114 9.88 12.31 -11.86
N GLN A 115 8.93 13.24 -11.88
CA GLN A 115 9.01 14.53 -11.17
C GLN A 115 8.48 14.47 -9.73
N LEU A 116 7.92 13.33 -9.31
CA LEU A 116 7.21 13.17 -8.04
C LEU A 116 7.89 12.17 -7.09
N GLN A 117 9.10 11.73 -7.43
CA GLN A 117 9.84 10.71 -6.67
C GLN A 117 10.21 11.15 -5.26
N ASP A 118 10.25 12.44 -4.97
CA ASP A 118 10.55 13.02 -3.65
C ASP A 118 9.29 13.36 -2.84
N ARG A 119 8.09 13.04 -3.33
CA ARG A 119 6.82 13.36 -2.66
C ARG A 119 6.46 12.37 -1.55
N ARG A 120 5.87 12.85 -0.46
CA ARG A 120 5.39 11.99 0.64
C ARG A 120 4.27 11.07 0.17
N ASN A 121 4.29 9.83 0.62
CA ASN A 121 3.19 8.90 0.41
C ASN A 121 2.05 9.10 1.40
N LYS A 122 2.33 9.62 2.60
CA LYS A 122 1.31 9.89 3.63
C LYS A 122 1.62 11.18 4.37
N TRP A 123 0.61 11.98 4.63
CA TRP A 123 0.70 13.18 5.47
C TRP A 123 -0.66 13.52 6.10
N ASP A 124 -0.63 14.37 7.14
CA ASP A 124 -1.78 14.82 7.93
C ASP A 124 -2.67 13.72 8.56
N GLY A 125 -2.27 12.45 8.43
CA GLY A 125 -2.95 11.28 8.99
C GLY A 125 -4.15 10.79 8.18
N TRP A 126 -4.52 11.46 7.08
CA TRP A 126 -5.69 11.13 6.28
C TRP A 126 -5.48 11.30 4.75
N LEU A 127 -4.28 11.72 4.34
CA LEU A 127 -3.94 11.91 2.93
C LEU A 127 -2.84 10.93 2.55
N GLU A 128 -3.07 10.17 1.49
CA GLU A 128 -2.05 9.33 0.87
C GLU A 128 -1.90 9.61 -0.63
N PHE A 129 -0.67 9.47 -1.14
CA PHE A 129 -0.30 9.70 -2.53
C PHE A 129 0.61 8.59 -3.05
N TYR A 130 0.32 8.09 -4.24
CA TYR A 130 1.09 7.03 -4.88
C TYR A 130 1.16 7.26 -6.39
N THR A 131 2.32 6.94 -6.97
CA THR A 131 2.52 6.80 -8.42
C THR A 131 2.93 5.38 -8.81
N GLN A 132 3.12 4.49 -7.82
CA GLN A 132 3.57 3.11 -7.98
C GLN A 132 3.34 2.33 -6.68
N ASP A 133 3.62 1.01 -6.71
CA ASP A 133 3.68 0.11 -5.56
C ASP A 133 2.41 0.17 -4.68
N ARG A 134 1.26 0.37 -5.32
CA ARG A 134 -0.05 0.38 -4.67
C ARG A 134 -1.07 -0.37 -5.51
N PHE A 135 -1.71 -1.38 -4.92
CA PHE A 135 -2.98 -1.85 -5.45
C PHE A 135 -4.11 -0.96 -4.92
N ILE A 136 -5.04 -0.64 -5.79
CA ILE A 136 -6.16 0.27 -5.56
C ILE A 136 -7.42 -0.56 -5.54
N ALA A 137 -8.04 -0.71 -4.37
CA ALA A 137 -9.32 -1.37 -4.20
C ALA A 137 -10.44 -0.43 -4.64
N PHE A 138 -11.11 -0.73 -5.75
CA PHE A 138 -12.21 0.11 -6.24
C PHE A 138 -13.41 0.03 -5.30
N GLY A 139 -14.05 1.18 -5.11
CA GLY A 139 -15.26 1.30 -4.32
C GLY A 139 -16.49 0.79 -5.08
N PRO A 140 -17.58 0.43 -4.38
CA PRO A 140 -18.80 -0.07 -5.01
C PRO A 140 -19.61 1.02 -5.73
N HIS A 141 -19.20 2.29 -5.61
CA HIS A 141 -19.93 3.46 -6.12
C HIS A 141 -19.54 3.83 -7.57
N GLY A 142 -18.43 3.27 -8.08
CA GLY A 142 -17.90 3.55 -9.40
C GLY A 142 -17.15 4.87 -9.51
N TRP A 143 -16.35 5.00 -10.57
CA TRP A 143 -15.61 6.22 -10.85
C TRP A 143 -16.46 7.19 -11.68
N SER A 144 -16.18 8.48 -11.51
CA SER A 144 -16.77 9.55 -12.31
C SER A 144 -15.76 10.67 -12.54
N PRO A 145 -15.89 11.44 -13.63
CA PRO A 145 -15.03 12.59 -13.84
C PRO A 145 -15.39 13.74 -12.91
N ILE A 146 -14.39 14.31 -12.25
CA ILE A 146 -14.52 15.56 -11.48
C ILE A 146 -14.91 16.68 -12.44
N GLY A 147 -16.04 17.33 -12.17
CA GLY A 147 -16.58 18.38 -13.05
C GLY A 147 -17.35 17.85 -14.27
N GLY A 148 -17.62 16.55 -14.35
CA GLY A 148 -18.55 15.95 -15.32
C GLY A 148 -17.96 15.57 -16.68
N THR A 149 -16.68 15.85 -16.94
CA THR A 149 -16.01 15.41 -18.18
C THR A 149 -14.56 15.05 -17.90
N ALA A 150 -14.18 13.82 -18.22
CA ALA A 150 -12.81 13.35 -18.06
C ALA A 150 -11.87 14.02 -19.08
N THR A 151 -10.62 14.23 -18.70
CA THR A 151 -9.58 14.78 -19.61
C THR A 151 -8.29 13.99 -19.47
N ASN A 152 -7.44 14.03 -20.51
CA ASN A 152 -6.07 13.51 -20.47
C ASN A 152 -5.06 14.58 -20.03
N LYS A 153 -5.50 15.58 -19.24
CA LYS A 153 -4.61 16.60 -18.69
C LYS A 153 -3.53 15.94 -17.82
N ASP A 154 -2.32 16.47 -17.84
CA ASP A 154 -1.28 16.13 -16.88
C ASP A 154 -1.39 17.05 -15.65
N TRP A 155 -1.50 16.47 -14.44
CA TRP A 155 -1.61 17.20 -13.17
C TRP A 155 -0.30 17.30 -12.37
N THR A 156 0.86 17.02 -12.97
CA THR A 156 2.15 17.05 -12.29
C THR A 156 2.41 18.37 -11.57
N ARG A 157 2.04 19.50 -12.17
CA ARG A 157 2.24 20.83 -11.57
C ARG A 157 1.36 21.03 -10.34
N GLU A 158 0.10 20.62 -10.40
CA GLU A 158 -0.82 20.66 -9.27
C GLU A 158 -0.33 19.74 -8.14
N LEU A 159 0.11 18.53 -8.47
CA LEU A 159 0.67 17.57 -7.52
C LEU A 159 1.94 18.10 -6.84
N LEU A 160 2.85 18.75 -7.58
CA LEU A 160 4.04 19.38 -7.00
C LEU A 160 3.71 20.50 -6.01
N SER A 161 2.60 21.20 -6.22
CA SER A 161 2.13 22.26 -5.33
C SER A 161 1.36 21.74 -4.12
N PHE A 162 0.70 20.59 -4.25
CA PHE A 162 -0.21 20.03 -3.24
C PHE A 162 0.47 18.99 -2.36
N VAL A 163 1.23 18.07 -2.96
CA VAL A 163 1.84 16.94 -2.25
C VAL A 163 3.16 17.38 -1.61
N PRO A 164 3.29 17.28 -0.28
CA PRO A 164 4.49 17.73 0.41
C PRO A 164 5.71 16.89 0.03
N GLN A 165 6.88 17.53 0.08
CA GLN A 165 8.16 16.86 -0.06
C GLN A 165 8.42 15.93 1.12
N ARG A 166 9.01 14.76 0.85
CA ARG A 166 9.65 13.95 1.89
C ARG A 166 10.79 14.75 2.48
N GLU A 167 10.96 14.60 3.78
CA GLU A 167 12.13 15.16 4.43
C GLU A 167 13.37 14.45 3.90
N PHE A 168 14.32 15.22 3.38
CA PHE A 168 15.63 14.70 3.03
C PHE A 168 16.48 14.66 4.29
N LEU A 169 16.67 13.47 4.85
CA LEU A 169 17.44 13.25 6.09
C LEU A 169 18.96 13.30 5.88
N GLY A 170 19.43 13.71 4.70
CA GLY A 170 20.83 13.66 4.30
C GLY A 170 21.18 12.35 3.60
N GLU A 171 22.42 12.27 3.10
CA GLU A 171 22.99 11.00 2.65
C GLU A 171 23.29 10.14 3.88
N LEU A 172 22.88 8.87 3.84
CA LEU A 172 23.35 7.90 4.82
C LEU A 172 24.86 7.77 4.65
N LEU A 173 25.61 8.05 5.71
CA LEU A 173 27.05 7.85 5.71
C LEU A 173 27.33 6.35 5.56
N ASP A 174 28.24 6.02 4.65
CA ASP A 174 28.68 4.65 4.47
C ASP A 174 29.60 4.24 5.63
N GLY A 175 29.50 2.97 6.03
CA GLY A 175 30.29 2.39 7.11
C GLY A 175 29.67 2.51 8.51
N ARG A 176 30.52 2.20 9.49
CA ARG A 176 30.12 2.02 10.89
C ARG A 176 30.20 3.31 11.66
N ASP A 177 29.27 3.52 12.59
CA ASP A 177 29.35 4.61 13.57
C ASP A 177 30.72 4.55 14.30
N PRO A 178 31.51 5.63 14.32
CA PRO A 178 32.79 5.68 15.04
C PRO A 178 32.68 5.35 16.55
N ALA A 179 31.50 5.51 17.15
CA ALA A 179 31.22 5.17 18.53
C ALA A 179 30.82 3.69 18.74
N TYR A 180 30.68 2.90 17.67
CA TYR A 180 30.38 1.47 17.78
C TYR A 180 31.52 0.72 18.46
N THR A 181 31.17 -0.08 19.46
CA THR A 181 32.12 -0.85 20.30
C THR A 181 31.91 -2.37 20.23
N GLY A 182 31.05 -2.83 19.32
CA GLY A 182 30.79 -4.25 19.11
C GLY A 182 31.87 -4.96 18.27
N PRO A 183 31.67 -6.24 17.96
CA PRO A 183 32.63 -7.03 17.19
C PRO A 183 32.74 -6.57 15.73
N GLU A 184 33.91 -6.78 15.14
CA GLU A 184 34.18 -6.51 13.71
C GLU A 184 33.63 -7.61 12.79
N ASN A 185 33.42 -8.82 13.34
CA ASN A 185 33.03 -9.99 12.58
C ASN A 185 31.50 -10.19 12.65
N ASP A 186 30.86 -10.21 11.48
CA ASP A 186 29.41 -10.41 11.36
C ASP A 186 28.92 -11.72 12.02
N ASP A 187 29.67 -12.82 11.92
CA ASP A 187 29.31 -14.08 12.57
C ASP A 187 29.32 -13.95 14.09
N GLU A 188 30.24 -13.17 14.65
CA GLU A 188 30.28 -12.90 16.08
C GLU A 188 29.10 -12.01 16.51
N LEU A 189 28.76 -11.00 15.72
CA LEU A 189 27.60 -10.13 15.93
C LEU A 189 26.28 -10.93 15.87
N ILE A 190 26.13 -11.76 14.84
CA ILE A 190 24.97 -12.65 14.68
C ILE A 190 24.91 -13.61 15.87
N ALA A 191 26.03 -14.23 16.28
CA ALA A 191 26.05 -15.09 17.44
C ALA A 191 25.69 -14.36 18.74
N MET A 192 26.06 -13.08 18.89
CA MET A 192 25.64 -12.23 20.01
C MET A 192 24.13 -11.98 19.98
N MET A 193 23.59 -11.57 18.83
CA MET A 193 22.15 -11.35 18.64
C MET A 193 21.35 -12.62 18.95
N LEU A 194 21.76 -13.78 18.42
CA LEU A 194 21.07 -15.06 18.63
C LEU A 194 21.11 -15.55 20.08
N ARG A 195 22.08 -15.10 20.88
CA ARG A 195 22.14 -15.34 22.34
C ARG A 195 21.28 -14.36 23.14
N SER A 196 20.87 -13.24 22.55
CA SER A 196 20.08 -12.24 23.25
C SER A 196 18.68 -12.80 23.56
N SER A 197 18.27 -12.72 24.82
CA SER A 197 16.94 -13.13 25.28
C SER A 197 16.27 -11.95 25.96
N SER A 198 15.12 -11.52 25.47
CA SER A 198 14.31 -10.49 26.13
C SER A 198 13.47 -11.11 27.25
N LYS A 199 13.14 -10.32 28.29
CA LYS A 199 12.24 -10.77 29.37
C LYS A 199 10.83 -11.14 28.87
N ALA A 200 10.41 -10.64 27.70
CA ALA A 200 9.13 -10.98 27.08
C ALA A 200 9.09 -12.44 26.58
N SER A 201 10.21 -12.95 26.05
CA SER A 201 10.34 -14.37 25.68
C SER A 201 10.31 -15.33 26.88
N ALA A 202 10.61 -14.83 28.09
CA ALA A 202 10.63 -15.63 29.31
C ALA A 202 9.23 -15.98 29.85
N PHE A 203 8.17 -15.33 29.34
CA PHE A 203 6.77 -15.66 29.67
C PHE A 203 6.09 -16.57 28.63
N GLY A 204 6.83 -17.08 27.65
CA GLY A 204 6.47 -18.27 26.86
C GLY A 204 5.71 -18.04 25.55
N ASP A 205 5.19 -16.83 25.31
CA ASP A 205 4.26 -16.61 24.19
C ASP A 205 4.84 -15.85 22.98
N ALA A 206 6.05 -15.28 23.05
CA ALA A 206 6.62 -14.48 21.96
C ALA A 206 7.78 -15.19 21.23
N ALA A 207 7.80 -15.11 19.89
CA ALA A 207 8.92 -15.60 19.07
C ALA A 207 10.22 -14.90 19.45
N THR A 208 11.30 -15.66 19.63
CA THR A 208 12.64 -15.09 19.88
C THR A 208 13.29 -14.61 18.59
N VAL A 209 14.28 -13.71 18.69
CA VAL A 209 15.11 -13.31 17.52
C VAL A 209 15.75 -14.51 16.83
N LYS A 210 16.11 -15.55 17.59
CA LYS A 210 16.62 -16.81 17.03
C LYS A 210 15.55 -17.53 16.21
N ASN A 211 14.30 -17.59 16.69
CA ASN A 211 13.21 -18.19 15.93
C ASN A 211 12.94 -17.44 14.61
N LEU A 212 13.06 -16.11 14.64
CA LEU A 212 12.93 -15.27 13.45
C LEU A 212 14.09 -15.52 12.47
N TRP A 213 15.33 -15.48 12.95
CA TRP A 213 16.53 -15.69 12.13
C TRP A 213 16.60 -17.08 11.49
N GLU A 214 16.23 -18.12 12.23
CA GLU A 214 16.23 -19.51 11.74
C GLU A 214 14.93 -19.89 11.01
N ALA A 215 13.99 -18.95 10.83
CA ALA A 215 12.67 -19.18 10.23
C ALA A 215 11.93 -20.39 10.85
N ASN A 216 11.84 -20.46 12.18
CA ASN A 216 11.22 -21.58 12.88
C ASN A 216 9.69 -21.61 12.70
N VAL A 217 9.23 -22.31 11.67
CA VAL A 217 7.82 -22.42 11.26
C VAL A 217 6.87 -22.75 12.43
N ALA A 218 7.24 -23.69 13.29
CA ALA A 218 6.34 -24.13 14.37
C ALA A 218 6.04 -23.04 15.42
N VAL A 219 6.97 -22.10 15.60
CA VAL A 219 6.79 -20.93 16.47
C VAL A 219 6.15 -19.79 15.68
N LEU A 220 6.65 -19.51 14.48
CA LEU A 220 6.20 -18.39 13.65
C LEU A 220 4.75 -18.55 13.20
N ALA A 221 4.29 -19.75 12.83
CA ALA A 221 2.90 -19.99 12.46
C ALA A 221 1.89 -19.73 13.59
N LYS A 222 2.32 -19.86 14.85
CA LYS A 222 1.48 -19.55 16.02
C LYS A 222 1.43 -18.04 16.28
N GLN A 223 2.58 -17.38 16.16
CA GLN A 223 2.72 -15.95 16.48
C GLN A 223 2.27 -15.05 15.33
N TYR A 224 2.47 -15.49 14.10
CA TYR A 224 2.20 -14.80 12.84
C TYR A 224 1.42 -15.75 11.91
N PRO A 225 0.14 -16.04 12.17
CA PRO A 225 -0.62 -16.98 11.36
C PRO A 225 -0.71 -16.54 9.88
N ALA A 226 -0.57 -17.49 8.96
CA ALA A 226 -0.65 -17.23 7.53
C ALA A 226 -2.04 -16.70 7.10
N TYR A 227 -2.06 -15.80 6.12
CA TYR A 227 -3.31 -15.33 5.50
C TYR A 227 -3.77 -16.21 4.34
N GLU A 228 -2.82 -16.92 3.70
CA GLU A 228 -3.01 -17.84 2.59
C GLU A 228 -2.84 -19.28 3.06
N GLU A 229 -3.62 -20.23 2.51
CA GLU A 229 -3.44 -21.65 2.81
C GLU A 229 -2.12 -22.21 2.25
N SER A 230 -1.51 -21.53 1.29
CA SER A 230 -0.22 -21.87 0.67
C SER A 230 1.00 -21.43 1.47
N GLN A 231 0.84 -20.61 2.51
CA GLN A 231 1.94 -20.09 3.32
C GLN A 231 1.97 -20.75 4.69
N ASP A 232 3.18 -20.98 5.21
CA ASP A 232 3.38 -21.57 6.54
C ASP A 232 3.08 -20.57 7.67
N PHE A 233 3.39 -19.29 7.46
CA PHE A 233 3.14 -18.18 8.39
C PHE A 233 3.15 -16.82 7.64
N ASP A 234 2.73 -15.74 8.30
CA ASP A 234 2.80 -14.38 7.76
C ASP A 234 4.26 -13.87 7.76
N HIS A 235 4.93 -14.08 6.63
CA HIS A 235 6.34 -13.70 6.42
C HIS A 235 6.58 -12.21 6.62
N SER A 236 5.66 -11.33 6.18
CA SER A 236 5.82 -9.88 6.31
C SER A 236 5.88 -9.43 7.76
N SER A 237 4.99 -9.97 8.62
CA SER A 237 5.00 -9.67 10.05
C SER A 237 6.24 -10.24 10.75
N ALA A 238 6.69 -11.43 10.35
CA ALA A 238 7.92 -12.03 10.87
C ALA A 238 9.17 -11.21 10.46
N ASP A 239 9.27 -10.78 9.20
CA ASP A 239 10.38 -9.96 8.70
C ASP A 239 10.42 -8.60 9.40
N ALA A 240 9.27 -7.94 9.57
CA ALA A 240 9.20 -6.69 10.32
C ALA A 240 9.70 -6.84 11.77
N ALA A 241 9.36 -7.96 12.43
CA ALA A 241 9.86 -8.28 13.76
C ALA A 241 11.38 -8.53 13.75
N LEU A 242 11.90 -9.25 12.74
CA LEU A 242 13.34 -9.47 12.60
C LEU A 242 14.11 -8.17 12.36
N MET A 243 13.64 -7.32 11.45
CA MET A 243 14.27 -6.03 11.17
C MET A 243 14.29 -5.12 12.41
N SER A 244 13.24 -5.19 13.24
CA SER A 244 13.20 -4.46 14.52
C SER A 244 14.29 -4.94 15.49
N HIS A 245 14.66 -6.23 15.45
CA HIS A 245 15.80 -6.74 16.21
C HIS A 245 17.15 -6.33 15.63
N LEU A 246 17.27 -6.25 14.29
CA LEU A 246 18.51 -5.84 13.63
C LEU A 246 18.81 -4.34 13.78
N ALA A 247 17.77 -3.53 13.96
CA ALA A 247 17.91 -2.08 14.15
C ALA A 247 18.38 -1.68 15.57
N PHE A 248 18.32 -2.59 16.55
CA PHE A 248 18.70 -2.35 17.95
C PHE A 248 20.18 -2.65 18.20
#